data_AF-A0A1W6ZVV7-F1
#
_entry.id   AF-A0A1W6ZVV7-F1
#
_cell.length_a   1.000
_cell.length_b   1.000
_cell.length_c   1.000
_cell.angle_alpha   90.00
_cell.angle_beta   90.00
_cell.angle_gamma   90.00
#
_symmetry.space_group_name_H-M   'P 1'
#
loop_
_entity.id
_entity.type
_entity.pdbx_description
1 polymer ?
#
loop_
_entity_poly.entity_id
_entity_poly.type
_entity_poly.pdbx_seq_one_letter_code
_entity_poly.pdbx_strand_id
1 'polypeptide(L)'
;MTNRFRICLGIFVSTVLLNLAPVAAQPMRGPGGPGGQGFDGGFGPGMMMGPGMMRGRGMHGRMCGGPGGLGFSAWRIKAIEQALKPDDTQRTKLSELEAASAKAAEMIRDACPTEFPATPTARLEIMEKRMEASLQAVKLVRPAFDAFYNSLNDEQKAKLNANAPGSRHFWRWRDNW
;
A
#
# COMPACT_ATOMS: atom_id res chain seq x y z
N MET A 1 5.45 44.71 -18.64
CA MET A 1 4.63 43.47 -18.58
C MET A 1 4.21 43.27 -17.13
N THR A 2 3.25 44.07 -16.69
CA THR A 2 3.07 44.45 -15.28
C THR A 2 1.59 44.42 -14.91
N ASN A 3 0.85 43.40 -15.36
CA ASN A 3 -0.60 43.32 -15.15
C ASN A 3 -1.14 41.91 -14.87
N ARG A 4 -0.29 40.92 -14.56
CA ARG A 4 -0.75 39.56 -14.20
C ARG A 4 -0.57 39.19 -12.72
N PHE A 5 0.11 40.03 -11.93
CA PHE A 5 0.37 39.75 -10.51
C PHE A 5 -0.69 40.30 -9.52
N ARG A 6 -1.67 41.08 -9.98
CA ARG A 6 -2.69 41.70 -9.09
C ARG A 6 -3.98 40.89 -8.93
N ILE A 7 -4.13 39.76 -9.63
CA ILE A 7 -5.37 38.97 -9.62
C ILE A 7 -5.36 37.88 -8.53
N CYS A 8 -4.20 37.40 -8.07
CA CYS A 8 -4.14 36.29 -7.12
C CYS A 8 -4.20 36.70 -5.63
N LEU A 9 -4.04 37.99 -5.29
CA LEU A 9 -4.05 38.43 -3.89
C LEU A 9 -5.48 38.70 -3.34
N GLY A 10 -6.51 38.71 -4.20
CA GLY A 10 -7.87 39.11 -3.82
C GLY A 10 -8.84 37.97 -3.48
N ILE A 11 -8.48 36.70 -3.72
CA ILE A 11 -9.40 35.56 -3.55
C ILE A 11 -9.27 34.89 -2.18
N PHE A 12 -8.22 35.21 -1.41
CA PHE A 12 -7.92 34.50 -0.15
C PHE A 12 -8.55 35.07 1.13
N VAL A 13 -9.29 36.18 1.09
CA VAL A 13 -9.73 36.89 2.32
C VAL A 13 -11.24 36.81 2.61
N SER A 14 -12.08 36.17 1.80
CA SER A 14 -13.54 36.27 1.99
C SER A 14 -14.36 34.99 2.25
N THR A 15 -13.75 33.86 2.59
CA THR A 15 -14.51 32.67 3.03
C THR A 15 -14.01 32.08 4.35
N VAL A 16 -13.72 32.95 5.31
CA VAL A 16 -13.72 32.59 6.74
C VAL A 16 -14.81 33.43 7.39
N LEU A 17 -15.97 32.81 7.61
CA LEU A 17 -17.01 33.06 8.62
C LEU A 17 -18.39 32.75 8.04
N LEU A 18 -18.92 31.60 8.44
CA LEU A 18 -20.29 31.31 8.89
C LEU A 18 -20.61 29.86 8.56
N ASN A 19 -20.46 28.99 9.57
CA ASN A 19 -21.39 27.90 9.85
C ASN A 19 -21.02 27.29 11.22
N LEU A 20 -21.36 28.01 12.29
CA LEU A 20 -21.67 27.40 13.57
C LEU A 20 -23.12 26.90 13.47
N ALA A 21 -23.30 25.63 13.13
CA ALA A 21 -24.54 24.92 13.39
C ALA A 21 -24.33 24.03 14.63
N PRO A 22 -25.28 24.00 15.58
CA PRO A 22 -25.18 23.14 16.75
C PRO A 22 -25.27 21.68 16.33
N VAL A 23 -24.38 20.84 16.87
CA VAL A 23 -24.58 19.40 16.94
C VAL A 23 -25.79 19.16 17.83
N ALA A 24 -26.96 19.01 17.22
CA ALA A 24 -28.11 18.38 17.82
C ALA A 24 -28.05 16.89 17.45
N ALA A 25 -27.82 16.04 18.45
CA ALA A 25 -27.92 14.60 18.32
C ALA A 25 -29.33 14.23 17.83
N GLN A 26 -29.43 13.63 16.63
CA GLN A 26 -30.68 13.03 16.16
C GLN A 26 -30.55 11.50 16.23
N PRO A 27 -31.46 10.80 16.94
CA PRO A 27 -31.47 9.35 16.96
C PRO A 27 -32.05 8.85 15.62
N MET A 28 -31.24 8.19 14.80
CA MET A 28 -31.75 7.44 13.66
C MET A 28 -32.41 6.14 14.16
N ARG A 29 -33.73 6.18 14.32
CA ARG A 29 -34.58 4.98 14.41
C ARG A 29 -35.44 4.97 13.14
N GLY A 30 -34.98 4.26 12.12
CA GLY A 30 -35.71 4.02 10.87
C GLY A 30 -36.36 2.62 10.84
N PRO A 31 -37.44 2.42 10.08
CA PRO A 31 -38.34 1.27 10.19
C PRO A 31 -37.86 0.06 9.37
N GLY A 32 -38.14 -1.15 9.87
CA GLY A 32 -37.91 -2.40 9.16
C GLY A 32 -38.90 -2.64 8.01
N GLY A 33 -38.39 -3.30 6.97
CA GLY A 33 -39.12 -3.79 5.78
C GLY A 33 -38.19 -4.63 4.88
N PRO A 34 -38.70 -5.53 4.02
CA PRO A 34 -38.42 -6.96 4.13
C PRO A 34 -37.44 -7.56 3.10
N GLY A 35 -36.73 -8.62 3.52
CA GLY A 35 -36.42 -9.80 2.70
C GLY A 35 -35.35 -9.67 1.61
N GLY A 36 -34.10 -10.04 1.93
CA GLY A 36 -33.03 -10.19 0.95
C GLY A 36 -31.90 -11.10 1.45
N GLN A 37 -32.10 -12.41 1.32
CA GLN A 37 -31.11 -13.50 1.26
C GLN A 37 -30.01 -13.49 2.34
N GLY A 38 -30.30 -14.19 3.44
CA GLY A 38 -29.36 -14.44 4.52
C GLY A 38 -28.12 -15.20 4.07
N PHE A 39 -26.98 -14.82 4.64
CA PHE A 39 -25.86 -15.73 4.82
C PHE A 39 -26.22 -16.70 5.95
N ASP A 40 -27.00 -17.74 5.61
CA ASP A 40 -27.18 -18.92 6.45
C ASP A 40 -25.90 -19.77 6.41
N GLY A 41 -24.89 -19.29 7.13
CA GLY A 41 -23.66 -20.01 7.44
C GLY A 41 -23.37 -19.81 8.92
N GLY A 42 -23.85 -20.72 9.75
CA GLY A 42 -23.85 -20.59 11.20
C GLY A 42 -22.45 -20.31 11.78
N PHE A 43 -22.30 -19.13 12.38
CA PHE A 43 -21.29 -18.89 13.41
C PHE A 43 -21.90 -19.27 14.75
N GLY A 44 -21.78 -20.55 15.11
CA GLY A 44 -22.27 -21.07 16.39
C GLY A 44 -21.59 -20.40 17.59
N PRO A 45 -22.21 -20.44 18.78
CA PRO A 45 -21.59 -19.93 20.01
C PRO A 45 -20.39 -20.82 20.36
N GLY A 46 -19.17 -20.30 20.24
CA GLY A 46 -17.95 -21.03 20.60
C GLY A 46 -16.70 -20.73 19.75
N MET A 47 -16.80 -19.90 18.70
CA MET A 47 -15.66 -19.60 17.81
C MET A 47 -14.95 -18.27 18.09
N MET A 48 -15.24 -17.58 19.21
CA MET A 48 -14.49 -16.37 19.59
C MET A 48 -13.60 -16.65 20.80
N MET A 49 -12.29 -16.51 20.58
CA MET A 49 -11.18 -16.61 21.55
C MET A 49 -10.62 -18.01 21.87
N GLY A 50 -10.27 -18.78 20.83
CA GLY A 50 -9.26 -19.84 20.98
C GLY A 50 -7.85 -19.24 21.13
N PRO A 51 -6.91 -19.85 21.89
CA PRO A 51 -5.55 -19.33 22.15
C PRO A 51 -4.65 -19.05 20.93
N GLY A 52 -5.12 -19.33 19.70
CA GLY A 52 -4.36 -19.18 18.46
C GLY A 52 -4.55 -17.84 17.73
N MET A 53 -5.54 -17.02 18.07
CA MET A 53 -5.85 -15.79 17.31
C MET A 53 -5.28 -14.49 17.92
N MET A 54 -4.65 -14.59 19.10
CA MET A 54 -3.92 -13.52 19.79
C MET A 54 -2.40 -13.57 19.57
N ARG A 55 -1.91 -14.34 18.59
CA ARG A 55 -0.50 -14.30 18.17
C ARG A 55 -0.38 -13.66 16.80
N GLY A 56 -0.47 -12.32 16.74
CA GLY A 56 0.22 -11.44 15.78
C GLY A 56 0.14 -11.75 14.27
N ARG A 57 -0.72 -12.66 13.81
CA ARG A 57 -0.80 -13.11 12.42
C ARG A 57 -2.11 -12.66 11.76
N GLY A 58 -2.56 -11.46 12.09
CA GLY A 58 -3.57 -10.74 11.32
C GLY A 58 -2.95 -10.09 10.08
N MET A 59 -3.76 -9.32 9.32
CA MET A 59 -3.33 -8.50 8.17
C MET A 59 -2.02 -7.73 8.41
N HIS A 60 -1.73 -7.35 9.67
CA HIS A 60 -0.47 -6.73 10.09
C HIS A 60 0.76 -7.57 9.77
N GLY A 61 0.77 -8.85 10.15
CA GLY A 61 1.86 -9.76 9.82
C GLY A 61 2.05 -9.96 8.31
N ARG A 62 1.01 -9.73 7.49
CA ARG A 62 1.14 -9.73 6.02
C ARG A 62 1.71 -8.42 5.47
N MET A 63 1.42 -7.29 6.10
CA MET A 63 1.81 -5.95 5.65
C MET A 63 3.19 -5.50 6.16
N CYS A 64 3.71 -6.18 7.20
CA CYS A 64 4.90 -5.81 7.95
C CYS A 64 6.03 -6.86 7.93
N GLY A 65 6.06 -7.72 6.92
CA GLY A 65 7.12 -8.73 6.77
C GLY A 65 6.65 -10.14 6.44
N GLY A 66 5.35 -10.36 6.28
CA GLY A 66 4.84 -11.61 5.76
C GLY A 66 5.28 -11.83 4.32
N PRO A 67 5.27 -13.08 3.82
CA PRO A 67 5.77 -13.44 2.48
C PRO A 67 5.18 -12.66 1.28
N GLY A 68 4.15 -11.84 1.50
CA GLY A 68 3.53 -10.96 0.50
C GLY A 68 3.55 -9.46 0.84
N GLY A 69 4.23 -9.03 1.90
CA GLY A 69 4.18 -7.64 2.38
C GLY A 69 4.98 -6.65 1.53
N LEU A 70 5.90 -7.14 0.72
CA LEU A 70 6.81 -6.33 -0.06
C LEU A 70 7.06 -7.01 -1.40
N GLY A 71 6.72 -6.32 -2.48
CA GLY A 71 6.57 -6.85 -3.84
C GLY A 71 7.81 -7.46 -4.51
N PHE A 72 8.90 -7.67 -3.77
CA PHE A 72 10.19 -8.18 -4.24
C PHE A 72 10.76 -9.23 -3.26
N SER A 73 9.90 -10.13 -2.79
CA SER A 73 10.33 -11.35 -2.12
C SER A 73 11.30 -12.16 -3.00
N ALA A 74 12.22 -12.91 -2.39
CA ALA A 74 13.20 -13.74 -3.11
C ALA A 74 12.57 -14.68 -4.16
N TRP A 75 11.32 -15.13 -3.94
CA TRP A 75 10.60 -15.95 -4.92
C TRP A 75 10.27 -15.18 -6.22
N ARG A 76 10.03 -13.87 -6.15
CA ARG A 76 9.73 -13.01 -7.31
C ARG A 76 10.96 -12.82 -8.18
N ILE A 77 12.13 -12.62 -7.58
CA ILE A 77 13.40 -12.51 -8.30
C ILE A 77 13.71 -13.82 -9.04
N LYS A 78 13.56 -14.97 -8.37
CA LYS A 78 13.72 -16.29 -9.01
C LYS A 78 12.75 -16.51 -10.17
N ALA A 79 11.49 -16.06 -10.04
CA ALA A 79 10.53 -16.14 -11.14
C ALA A 79 10.95 -15.26 -12.35
N ILE A 80 11.54 -14.09 -12.11
CA ILE A 80 12.08 -13.22 -13.16
C ILE A 80 13.26 -13.90 -13.86
N GLU A 81 14.20 -14.50 -13.12
CA GLU A 81 15.33 -15.26 -13.68
C GLU A 81 14.85 -16.37 -14.62
N GLN A 82 13.88 -17.17 -14.16
CA GLN A 82 13.33 -18.28 -14.94
C GLN A 82 12.60 -17.81 -16.20
N ALA A 83 11.88 -16.68 -16.12
CA ALA A 83 11.09 -16.17 -17.23
C ALA A 83 11.93 -15.46 -18.30
N LEU A 84 12.96 -14.71 -17.90
CA LEU A 84 13.74 -13.86 -18.80
C LEU A 84 15.04 -14.48 -19.29
N LYS A 85 15.54 -15.53 -18.60
CA LYS A 85 16.84 -16.18 -18.87
C LYS A 85 17.98 -15.16 -19.09
N PRO A 86 18.27 -14.30 -18.09
CA PRO A 86 19.25 -13.23 -18.23
C PRO A 86 20.67 -13.74 -18.50
N ASP A 87 21.44 -12.96 -19.27
CA ASP A 87 22.88 -13.14 -19.45
C ASP A 87 23.66 -12.73 -18.18
N ASP A 88 24.99 -12.90 -18.17
CA ASP A 88 25.83 -12.66 -16.99
C ASP A 88 25.81 -11.19 -16.52
N THR A 89 25.70 -10.25 -17.46
CA THR A 89 25.61 -8.81 -17.14
C THR A 89 24.25 -8.49 -16.52
N GLN A 90 23.18 -9.03 -17.10
CA GLN A 90 21.82 -8.89 -16.61
C GLN A 90 21.62 -9.57 -15.25
N ARG A 91 22.26 -10.72 -15.01
CA ARG A 91 22.25 -11.44 -13.71
C ARG A 91 22.89 -10.61 -12.60
N THR A 92 24.00 -9.95 -12.90
CA THR A 92 24.66 -9.06 -11.93
C THR A 92 23.72 -7.93 -11.51
N LYS A 93 23.07 -7.26 -12.47
CA LYS A 93 22.09 -6.20 -12.20
C LYS A 93 20.84 -6.70 -11.48
N LEU A 94 20.42 -7.94 -11.76
CA LEU A 94 19.30 -8.57 -11.07
C LEU A 94 19.63 -8.88 -9.59
N SER A 95 20.88 -9.28 -9.32
CA SER A 95 21.36 -9.47 -7.94
C SER A 95 21.45 -8.15 -7.17
N GLU A 96 21.87 -7.06 -7.81
CA GLU A 96 21.82 -5.71 -7.22
C GLU A 96 20.38 -5.29 -6.88
N LEU A 97 19.43 -5.57 -7.77
CA LEU A 97 18.00 -5.36 -7.52
C LEU A 97 17.49 -6.22 -6.36
N GLU A 98 17.93 -7.48 -6.24
CA GLU A 98 17.59 -8.33 -5.11
C GLU A 98 18.12 -7.77 -3.79
N ALA A 99 19.39 -7.32 -3.76
CA ALA A 99 19.99 -6.72 -2.57
C ALA A 99 19.28 -5.42 -2.15
N ALA A 100 19.00 -4.53 -3.11
CA ALA A 100 18.22 -3.32 -2.87
C ALA A 100 16.83 -3.62 -2.34
N SER A 101 16.18 -4.66 -2.88
CA SER A 101 14.86 -5.11 -2.45
C SER A 101 14.87 -5.71 -1.05
N ALA A 102 15.90 -6.49 -0.70
CA ALA A 102 16.06 -7.07 0.63
C ALA A 102 16.24 -5.98 1.69
N LYS A 103 17.11 -4.99 1.41
CA LYS A 103 17.33 -3.85 2.31
C LYS A 103 16.09 -2.96 2.43
N ALA A 104 15.41 -2.67 1.33
CA ALA A 104 14.12 -1.96 1.35
C ALA A 104 13.08 -2.71 2.21
N ALA A 105 13.14 -4.05 2.18
CA ALA A 105 12.25 -4.86 2.97
C ALA A 105 12.55 -4.85 4.46
N GLU A 106 13.81 -4.81 4.84
CA GLU A 106 14.24 -4.60 6.22
C GLU A 106 13.76 -3.24 6.73
N MET A 107 13.99 -2.16 5.97
CA MET A 107 13.55 -0.82 6.37
C MET A 107 12.05 -0.72 6.66
N ILE A 108 11.21 -1.37 5.84
CA ILE A 108 9.76 -1.37 6.07
C ILE A 108 9.37 -2.29 7.24
N ARG A 109 10.08 -3.40 7.44
CA ARG A 109 9.89 -4.28 8.61
C ARG A 109 10.24 -3.55 9.91
N ASP A 110 11.32 -2.76 9.93
CA ASP A 110 11.75 -2.01 11.11
C ASP A 110 10.79 -0.89 11.48
N ALA A 111 10.09 -0.33 10.49
CA ALA A 111 9.04 0.67 10.70
C ALA A 111 7.70 0.09 11.16
N CYS A 112 7.59 -1.23 11.31
CA CYS A 112 6.36 -1.86 11.72
C CYS A 112 6.20 -1.92 13.23
N PRO A 113 5.02 -1.57 13.76
CA PRO A 113 4.80 -1.56 15.19
C PRO A 113 4.74 -2.98 15.74
N THR A 114 5.40 -3.20 16.88
CA THR A 114 5.28 -4.43 17.66
C THR A 114 3.95 -4.50 18.41
N GLU A 115 3.43 -3.35 18.83
CA GLU A 115 2.17 -3.21 19.55
C GLU A 115 1.31 -2.11 18.92
N PHE A 116 0.00 -2.33 18.87
CA PHE A 116 -0.93 -1.31 18.38
C PHE A 116 -1.14 -0.22 19.45
N PRO A 117 -0.92 1.06 19.11
CA PRO A 117 -1.11 2.12 20.07
C PRO A 117 -2.60 2.32 20.42
N ALA A 118 -2.83 2.63 21.70
CA ALA A 118 -4.16 2.82 22.26
C ALA A 118 -4.84 4.12 21.78
N THR A 119 -4.05 5.16 21.50
CA THR A 119 -4.58 6.49 21.13
C THR A 119 -4.60 6.69 19.61
N PRO A 120 -5.57 7.46 19.07
CA PRO A 120 -5.58 7.82 17.65
C PRO A 120 -4.32 8.55 17.18
N THR A 121 -3.76 9.45 18.00
CA THR A 121 -2.56 10.23 17.65
C THR A 121 -1.34 9.34 17.51
N ALA A 122 -1.10 8.41 18.45
CA ALA A 122 0.01 7.48 18.35
C ALA A 122 -0.14 6.50 17.16
N ARG A 123 -1.37 6.17 16.74
CA ARG A 123 -1.60 5.42 15.48
C ARG A 123 -1.13 6.20 14.27
N LEU A 124 -1.36 7.51 14.21
CA LEU A 124 -0.92 8.36 13.11
C LEU A 124 0.60 8.47 13.04
N GLU A 125 1.28 8.65 14.16
CA GLU A 125 2.75 8.70 14.22
C GLU A 125 3.39 7.42 13.69
N ILE A 126 2.81 6.25 13.97
CA ILE A 126 3.29 4.97 13.43
C ILE A 126 3.03 4.88 11.92
N MET A 127 1.88 5.36 11.45
CA MET A 127 1.60 5.40 10.00
C MET A 127 2.56 6.33 9.27
N GLU A 128 2.90 7.48 9.85
CA GLU A 128 3.88 8.42 9.30
C GLU A 128 5.26 7.75 9.15
N LYS A 129 5.77 7.12 10.22
CA LYS A 129 7.03 6.38 10.18
C LYS A 129 7.03 5.29 9.11
N ARG A 130 5.93 4.56 8.98
CA ARG A 130 5.80 3.51 7.95
C ARG A 130 5.76 4.07 6.53
N MET A 131 5.12 5.22 6.32
CA MET A 131 5.14 5.92 5.03
C MET A 131 6.54 6.43 4.69
N GLU A 132 7.25 7.00 5.65
CA GLU A 132 8.62 7.47 5.46
C GLU A 132 9.57 6.31 5.08
N ALA A 133 9.50 5.19 5.81
CA ALA A 133 10.27 3.99 5.48
C ALA A 133 9.91 3.44 4.08
N SER A 134 8.63 3.49 3.71
CA SER A 134 8.18 3.09 2.37
C SER A 134 8.75 4.00 1.27
N LEU A 135 8.81 5.31 1.52
CA LEU A 135 9.42 6.26 0.59
C LEU A 135 10.92 5.99 0.42
N GLN A 136 11.63 5.76 1.51
CA GLN A 136 13.06 5.46 1.46
C GLN A 136 13.33 4.12 0.74
N ALA A 137 12.50 3.11 0.99
CA ALA A 137 12.52 1.84 0.27
C ALA A 137 12.34 2.02 -1.25
N VAL A 138 11.39 2.85 -1.70
CA VAL A 138 11.20 3.14 -3.13
C VAL A 138 12.42 3.85 -3.72
N LYS A 139 12.97 4.84 -3.00
CA LYS A 139 14.20 5.54 -3.43
C LYS A 139 15.39 4.60 -3.59
N LEU A 140 15.43 3.52 -2.82
CA LEU A 140 16.47 2.50 -2.90
C LEU A 140 16.25 1.53 -4.07
N VAL A 141 15.04 1.04 -4.26
CA VAL A 141 14.75 -0.01 -5.26
C VAL A 141 14.70 0.54 -6.68
N ARG A 142 14.16 1.75 -6.89
CA ARG A 142 14.02 2.35 -8.23
C ARG A 142 15.31 2.37 -9.06
N PRO A 143 16.44 2.93 -8.58
CA PRO A 143 17.65 2.99 -9.39
C PRO A 143 18.18 1.61 -9.79
N ALA A 144 18.10 0.61 -8.89
CA ALA A 144 18.51 -0.75 -9.19
C ALA A 144 17.57 -1.41 -10.22
N PHE A 145 16.26 -1.17 -10.11
CA PHE A 145 15.28 -1.64 -11.08
C PHE A 145 15.50 -1.01 -12.46
N ASP A 146 15.72 0.30 -12.53
CA ASP A 146 15.96 1.02 -13.78
C ASP A 146 17.24 0.50 -14.46
N ALA A 147 18.31 0.27 -13.68
CA ALA A 147 19.54 -0.32 -14.19
C ALA A 147 19.33 -1.71 -14.79
N PHE A 148 18.59 -2.59 -14.10
CA PHE A 148 18.22 -3.91 -14.61
C PHE A 148 17.35 -3.80 -15.87
N TYR A 149 16.27 -3.02 -15.83
CA TYR A 149 15.33 -2.87 -16.93
C TYR A 149 15.99 -2.32 -18.20
N ASN A 150 16.91 -1.37 -18.06
CA ASN A 150 17.65 -0.80 -19.19
C ASN A 150 18.64 -1.78 -19.82
N SER A 151 19.06 -2.83 -19.09
CA SER A 151 19.92 -3.88 -19.64
C SER A 151 19.16 -4.94 -20.45
N LEU A 152 17.83 -4.96 -20.36
CA LEU A 152 16.99 -5.94 -21.06
C LEU A 152 16.77 -5.55 -22.53
N ASN A 153 16.66 -6.57 -23.38
CA ASN A 153 16.16 -6.40 -24.75
C ASN A 153 14.63 -6.25 -24.78
N ASP A 154 14.08 -5.93 -25.95
CA ASP A 154 12.67 -5.61 -26.10
C ASP A 154 11.77 -6.83 -25.85
N GLU A 155 12.19 -8.04 -26.22
CA GLU A 155 11.47 -9.26 -25.93
C GLU A 155 11.39 -9.55 -24.42
N GLN A 156 12.49 -9.34 -23.70
CA GLN A 156 12.57 -9.50 -22.25
C GLN A 156 11.72 -8.44 -21.54
N LYS A 157 11.76 -7.19 -21.98
CA LYS A 157 10.90 -6.11 -21.46
C LYS A 157 9.43 -6.42 -21.64
N ALA A 158 9.04 -6.90 -22.82
CA ALA A 158 7.66 -7.29 -23.10
C ALA A 158 7.16 -8.41 -22.16
N LYS A 159 7.98 -9.44 -21.94
CA LYS A 159 7.67 -10.54 -21.00
C LYS A 159 7.57 -10.04 -19.55
N LEU A 160 8.49 -9.18 -19.12
CA LEU A 160 8.47 -8.61 -17.78
C LEU A 160 7.21 -7.77 -17.54
N ASN A 161 6.83 -6.94 -18.51
CA ASN A 161 5.65 -6.08 -18.43
C ASN A 161 4.33 -6.86 -18.47
N ALA A 162 4.26 -7.97 -19.21
CA ALA A 162 3.09 -8.84 -19.24
C ALA A 162 2.82 -9.51 -17.87
N ASN A 163 3.89 -9.78 -17.11
CA ASN A 163 3.83 -10.39 -15.78
C ASN A 163 3.69 -9.36 -14.65
N ALA A 164 3.68 -8.07 -14.94
CA ALA A 164 3.44 -7.05 -13.93
C ALA A 164 1.99 -7.18 -13.40
N PRO A 165 1.77 -7.23 -12.07
CA PRO A 165 0.42 -7.32 -11.52
C PRO A 165 -0.42 -6.15 -12.03
N GLY A 166 -1.49 -6.49 -12.75
CA GLY A 166 -2.32 -5.52 -13.46
C GLY A 166 -2.95 -4.51 -12.51
N SER A 167 -2.41 -3.30 -12.50
CA SER A 167 -3.02 -2.09 -11.91
C SER A 167 -4.39 -1.75 -12.51
N ARG A 168 -4.78 -2.43 -13.61
CA ARG A 168 -6.08 -2.31 -14.27
C ARG A 168 -7.26 -2.51 -13.33
N HIS A 169 -7.15 -3.36 -12.30
CA HIS A 169 -8.28 -3.59 -11.38
C HIS A 169 -8.50 -2.42 -10.40
N PHE A 170 -7.43 -1.79 -9.92
CA PHE A 170 -7.52 -0.67 -8.98
C PHE A 170 -8.03 0.61 -9.64
N TRP A 171 -7.49 0.97 -10.81
CA TRP A 171 -7.97 2.14 -11.57
C TRP A 171 -9.42 1.95 -12.00
N ARG A 172 -9.79 0.75 -12.47
CA ARG A 172 -11.19 0.42 -12.78
C ARG A 172 -12.13 0.54 -11.58
N TRP A 173 -11.68 0.27 -10.35
CA TRP A 173 -12.51 0.48 -9.16
C TRP A 173 -12.65 1.97 -8.84
N ARG A 174 -11.56 2.76 -8.88
CA ARG A 174 -11.58 4.20 -8.61
C ARG A 174 -12.48 4.96 -9.59
N ASP A 175 -12.46 4.59 -10.86
CA ASP A 175 -13.21 5.27 -11.91
C ASP A 175 -14.72 4.90 -11.90
N ASN A 176 -15.14 3.99 -11.02
CA ASN A 176 -16.51 3.50 -10.85
C ASN A 176 -17.19 3.98 -9.53
N TRP A 177 -16.60 4.94 -8.81
CA TRP A 177 -17.16 5.65 -7.66
C TRP A 177 -17.02 7.17 -7.85
#